data_AF-A0A061H5B0-F1
#
_entry.id   AF-A0A061H5B0-F1
#
_cell.length_a   1.000
_cell.length_b   1.000
_cell.length_c   1.000
_cell.angle_alpha   90.00
_cell.angle_beta   90.00
_cell.angle_gamma   90.00
#
_symmetry.space_group_name_H-M   'P 1'
#
loop_
_entity.id
_entity.type
_entity.pdbx_description
1 polymer ?
#
loop_
_entity_poly.entity_id
_entity_poly.type
_entity_poly.pdbx_seq_one_letter_code
_entity_poly.pdbx_strand_id
1 'polypeptide(L)'
;MASANNRPRTITPTSPSPSPSPRQSAANLPRSAAAAAAAAPPARAAPPPAESQQAPRSHEELVRADLENKTRAIVDNLYQIAVIAAETQPGSENLVARKVNETVHALAQLDATKVNIKAMVPEDVVEMLDAGRNPDIHTRNFVTRLAAENQYSYGQHAAVKEYNLKLTAALDQAFPDLAADHAGAPPPANSS
;
A
#
# COMPACT_ATOMS: atom_id res chain seq x y z
N MET A 1 -41.83 6.88 57.73
CA MET A 1 -41.80 7.20 56.28
C MET A 1 -40.38 6.99 55.79
N ALA A 2 -40.23 6.30 54.67
CA ALA A 2 -39.06 5.51 54.29
C ALA A 2 -37.88 6.35 53.77
N SER A 3 -36.68 6.12 54.33
CA SER A 3 -35.40 6.59 53.79
C SER A 3 -34.94 5.66 52.66
N ALA A 4 -35.10 6.11 51.41
CA ALA A 4 -34.61 5.41 50.24
C ALA A 4 -33.11 5.70 50.03
N ASN A 5 -32.27 4.75 50.43
CA ASN A 5 -30.82 4.75 50.26
C ASN A 5 -30.45 4.24 48.86
N ASN A 6 -30.41 5.12 47.86
CA ASN A 6 -30.07 4.78 46.48
C ASN A 6 -28.54 4.76 46.29
N ARG A 7 -27.90 3.62 46.56
CA ARG A 7 -26.48 3.40 46.28
C ARG A 7 -26.28 2.92 44.84
N PRO A 8 -25.30 3.46 44.09
CA PRO A 8 -25.02 3.04 42.73
C PRO A 8 -24.50 1.59 42.70
N ARG A 9 -25.04 0.78 41.77
CA ARG A 9 -24.63 -0.61 41.55
C ARG A 9 -23.27 -0.65 40.86
N THR A 10 -22.27 -1.11 41.60
CA THR A 10 -20.93 -1.42 41.09
C THR A 10 -21.00 -2.64 40.17
N ILE A 11 -20.70 -2.45 38.89
CA ILE A 11 -20.51 -3.52 37.91
C ILE A 11 -19.08 -4.06 38.09
N THR A 12 -18.97 -5.28 38.57
CA THR A 12 -17.71 -6.01 38.68
C THR A 12 -17.15 -6.33 37.28
N PRO A 13 -15.84 -6.15 37.05
CA PRO A 13 -15.19 -6.58 35.81
C PRO A 13 -15.10 -8.11 35.76
N THR A 14 -15.68 -8.72 34.73
CA THR A 14 -15.46 -10.14 34.44
C THR A 14 -14.01 -10.33 34.02
N SER A 15 -13.23 -10.98 34.88
CA SER A 15 -11.82 -11.32 34.68
C SER A 15 -11.61 -12.20 33.43
N PRO A 16 -10.54 -11.99 32.65
CA PRO A 16 -10.11 -12.90 31.60
C PRO A 16 -9.40 -14.10 32.24
N SER A 17 -9.89 -15.33 32.00
CA SER A 17 -9.18 -16.54 32.41
C SER A 17 -8.26 -17.06 31.30
N PRO A 18 -7.09 -17.65 31.63
CA PRO A 18 -5.86 -17.58 30.85
C PRO A 18 -5.60 -18.79 29.94
N SER A 19 -4.70 -18.54 28.98
CA SER A 19 -4.06 -19.50 28.08
C SER A 19 -3.58 -20.79 28.75
N PRO A 20 -3.71 -21.97 28.11
CA PRO A 20 -3.01 -23.17 28.52
C PRO A 20 -1.56 -23.17 28.02
N SER A 21 -0.60 -23.28 28.93
CA SER A 21 0.82 -23.55 28.62
C SER A 21 1.03 -24.99 28.10
N PRO A 22 2.07 -25.23 27.29
CA PRO A 22 2.28 -26.50 26.57
C PRO A 22 2.91 -27.57 27.46
N ARG A 23 2.34 -28.78 27.47
CA ARG A 23 3.02 -29.96 28.05
C ARG A 23 4.04 -30.51 27.06
N GLN A 24 5.31 -30.38 27.42
CA GLN A 24 6.42 -31.14 26.82
C GLN A 24 6.43 -32.55 27.42
N SER A 25 6.31 -33.58 26.59
CA SER A 25 6.94 -34.89 26.82
C SER A 25 7.14 -35.59 25.49
N ALA A 26 8.36 -36.10 25.34
CA ALA A 26 9.02 -36.49 24.12
C ALA A 26 8.65 -37.89 23.61
N ALA A 27 9.07 -38.13 22.36
CA ALA A 27 9.38 -39.42 21.74
C ALA A 27 8.21 -40.26 21.18
N ASN A 28 7.88 -40.05 19.89
CA ASN A 28 8.33 -40.93 18.80
C ASN A 28 7.72 -40.52 17.44
N LEU A 29 8.56 -40.43 16.41
CA LEU A 29 8.23 -40.26 14.98
C LEU A 29 7.56 -41.54 14.41
N PRO A 30 6.80 -41.52 13.27
CA PRO A 30 7.19 -40.86 12.02
C PRO A 30 6.11 -40.10 11.21
N ARG A 31 6.64 -39.24 10.34
CA ARG A 31 6.02 -38.54 9.20
C ARG A 31 4.72 -39.15 8.65
N SER A 32 3.62 -38.42 8.80
CA SER A 32 2.64 -38.21 7.71
C SER A 32 1.70 -37.06 8.11
N ALA A 33 2.05 -35.84 7.70
CA ALA A 33 1.16 -34.68 7.75
C ALA A 33 1.13 -34.05 6.36
N ALA A 34 0.39 -34.70 5.47
CA ALA A 34 0.04 -34.20 4.15
C ALA A 34 -1.41 -34.59 3.88
N ALA A 35 -2.35 -33.75 4.32
CA ALA A 35 -3.70 -33.58 3.74
C ALA A 35 -4.61 -32.81 4.70
N ALA A 36 -4.63 -31.46 4.62
CA ALA A 36 -5.80 -30.62 4.92
C ALA A 36 -5.54 -29.13 4.59
N ALA A 37 -4.77 -28.83 3.54
CA ALA A 37 -4.61 -27.47 3.01
C ALA A 37 -5.30 -27.40 1.64
N ALA A 38 -6.63 -27.34 1.65
CA ALA A 38 -7.48 -27.03 0.51
C ALA A 38 -8.77 -26.45 1.11
N ALA A 39 -9.16 -25.19 0.89
CA ALA A 39 -9.16 -24.48 -0.36
C ALA A 39 -8.94 -22.97 -0.13
N ALA A 40 -7.78 -22.47 -0.53
CA ALA A 40 -7.70 -21.11 -1.05
C ALA A 40 -8.35 -21.11 -2.46
N PRO A 41 -8.96 -20.00 -2.94
CA PRO A 41 -9.22 -19.89 -4.37
C PRO A 41 -7.90 -20.09 -5.11
N PRO A 42 -7.89 -20.66 -6.34
CA PRO A 42 -6.65 -20.77 -7.08
C PRO A 42 -6.09 -19.36 -7.24
N ALA A 43 -4.97 -19.09 -6.57
CA ALA A 43 -4.06 -18.06 -6.98
C ALA A 43 -3.81 -18.35 -8.46
N ARG A 44 -4.46 -17.57 -9.33
CA ARG A 44 -4.25 -17.60 -10.77
C ARG A 44 -2.74 -17.56 -10.92
N ALA A 45 -2.17 -18.68 -11.36
CA ALA A 45 -0.74 -18.89 -11.41
C ALA A 45 -0.13 -17.63 -12.02
N ALA A 46 0.67 -16.91 -11.23
CA ALA A 46 1.46 -15.84 -11.77
C ALA A 46 2.25 -16.45 -12.94
N PRO A 47 2.18 -15.88 -14.14
CA PRO A 47 3.05 -16.33 -15.22
C PRO A 47 4.50 -16.29 -14.74
N PRO A 48 5.39 -17.14 -15.28
CA PRO A 48 6.83 -17.11 -14.93
C PRO A 48 7.36 -15.68 -15.02
N PRO A 49 8.42 -15.31 -14.26
CA PRO A 49 8.96 -13.96 -14.29
C PRO A 49 9.32 -13.66 -15.74
N ALA A 50 8.48 -12.87 -16.40
CA ALA A 50 8.76 -12.39 -17.72
C ALA A 50 10.08 -11.63 -17.57
N GLU A 51 11.12 -12.14 -18.22
CA GLU A 51 12.29 -11.36 -18.58
C GLU A 51 11.80 -9.97 -18.95
N SER A 52 12.38 -8.95 -18.32
CA SER A 52 12.06 -7.53 -18.43
C SER A 52 11.72 -7.14 -19.86
N GLN A 53 10.47 -7.36 -20.27
CA GLN A 53 9.90 -6.76 -21.45
C GLN A 53 9.74 -5.31 -21.04
N GLN A 54 10.79 -4.53 -21.28
CA GLN A 54 10.72 -3.09 -21.24
C GLN A 54 9.50 -2.71 -22.05
N ALA A 55 8.45 -2.31 -21.34
CA ALA A 55 7.28 -1.72 -21.94
C ALA A 55 7.77 -0.63 -22.91
N PRO A 56 7.12 -0.45 -24.07
CA PRO A 56 7.47 0.66 -24.96
C PRO A 56 7.51 1.93 -24.14
N ARG A 57 8.66 2.64 -24.14
CA ARG A 57 8.85 3.83 -23.31
C ARG A 57 7.68 4.76 -23.54
N SER A 58 6.83 4.91 -22.53
CA SER A 58 5.68 5.77 -22.65
C SER A 58 6.16 7.21 -22.82
N HIS A 59 5.37 8.05 -23.49
CA HIS A 59 5.70 9.48 -23.60
C HIS A 59 6.03 10.11 -22.23
N GLU A 60 5.36 9.65 -21.18
CA GLU A 60 5.60 10.06 -19.80
C GLU A 60 6.99 9.70 -19.27
N GLU A 61 7.52 8.53 -19.64
CA GLU A 61 8.89 8.12 -19.28
C GLU A 61 9.94 9.00 -19.94
N LEU A 62 9.72 9.41 -21.19
CA LEU A 62 10.62 10.34 -21.89
C LEU A 62 10.62 11.71 -21.24
N VAL A 63 9.44 12.25 -20.90
CA VAL A 63 9.31 13.53 -20.18
C VAL A 63 9.98 13.45 -18.82
N ARG A 64 9.81 12.35 -18.09
CA ARG A 64 10.46 12.11 -16.79
C ARG A 64 11.98 12.05 -16.90
N ALA A 65 12.50 11.35 -17.91
CA ALA A 65 13.94 11.25 -18.15
C ALA A 65 14.56 12.61 -18.53
N ASP A 66 13.87 13.39 -19.36
CA ASP A 66 14.28 14.76 -19.68
C ASP A 66 14.33 15.66 -18.44
N LEU A 67 13.31 15.58 -17.59
CA LEU A 67 13.29 16.31 -16.30
C LEU A 67 14.46 15.90 -15.39
N GLU A 68 14.75 14.60 -15.28
CA GLU A 68 15.87 14.10 -14.47
C GLU A 68 17.21 14.65 -14.99
N ASN A 69 17.42 14.60 -16.30
CA ASN A 69 18.64 15.10 -16.94
C ASN A 69 18.83 16.60 -16.71
N LYS A 70 17.78 17.41 -16.89
CA LYS A 70 17.81 18.85 -16.63
C LYS A 70 18.10 19.15 -15.17
N THR A 71 17.49 18.41 -14.24
CA THR A 71 17.72 18.58 -12.79
C THR A 71 19.16 18.27 -12.43
N ARG A 72 19.74 17.17 -12.96
CA ARG A 72 21.14 16.80 -12.75
C ARG A 72 22.09 17.87 -13.30
N ALA A 73 21.83 18.36 -14.51
CA ALA A 73 22.64 19.42 -15.12
C ALA A 73 22.64 20.72 -14.29
N ILE A 74 21.52 21.06 -13.63
CA ILE A 74 21.44 22.22 -12.73
C ILE A 74 22.30 21.99 -11.48
N VAL A 75 22.24 20.80 -10.87
CA VAL A 75 23.11 20.45 -9.74
C VAL A 75 24.59 20.56 -10.14
N ASP A 76 24.97 20.03 -11.30
CA ASP A 76 26.34 20.13 -11.82
C ASP A 76 26.77 21.59 -12.03
N ASN A 77 25.87 22.44 -12.55
CA ASN A 77 26.12 23.87 -12.72
C ASN A 77 26.33 24.58 -11.37
N LEU A 78 25.54 24.23 -10.35
CA LEU A 78 25.70 24.79 -8.99
C LEU A 78 27.05 24.40 -8.39
N TYR A 79 27.50 23.15 -8.57
CA TYR A 79 28.84 22.72 -8.17
C TYR A 79 29.93 23.51 -8.91
N GLN A 80 29.80 23.69 -10.22
CA GLN A 80 30.76 24.48 -11.00
C GLN A 80 30.82 25.93 -10.53
N ILE A 81 29.69 26.56 -10.21
CA ILE A 81 29.66 27.90 -9.62
C ILE A 81 30.43 27.93 -8.30
N ALA A 82 30.22 26.94 -7.42
CA ALA A 82 30.93 26.88 -6.14
C ALA A 82 32.45 26.81 -6.34
N VAL A 83 32.92 26.02 -7.31
CA VAL A 83 34.35 25.92 -7.66
C VAL A 83 34.89 27.23 -8.24
N ILE A 84 34.22 27.80 -9.25
CA ILE A 84 34.68 29.05 -9.90
C ILE A 84 34.66 30.23 -8.93
N ALA A 85 33.67 30.30 -8.04
CA ALA A 85 33.58 31.34 -7.02
C ALA A 85 34.72 31.21 -5.99
N ALA A 86 35.14 29.99 -5.64
CA ALA A 86 36.27 29.76 -4.75
C ALA A 86 37.62 30.11 -5.38
N GLU A 87 37.77 29.93 -6.70
CA GLU A 87 39.02 30.14 -7.44
C GLU A 87 39.09 31.48 -8.19
N THR A 88 38.12 32.37 -7.97
CA THR A 88 38.06 33.66 -8.69
C THR A 88 39.27 34.54 -8.36
N GLN A 89 39.91 35.05 -9.40
CA GLN A 89 40.96 36.06 -9.32
C GLN A 89 40.45 37.41 -9.84
N PRO A 90 41.10 38.53 -9.45
CA PRO A 90 40.77 39.85 -9.97
C PRO A 90 40.81 39.85 -11.50
N GLY A 91 39.70 40.20 -12.15
CA GLY A 91 39.55 40.19 -13.62
C GLY A 91 38.85 38.96 -14.22
N SER A 92 38.60 37.89 -13.45
CA SER A 92 37.84 36.72 -13.91
C SER A 92 36.39 36.64 -13.39
N GLU A 93 35.91 37.70 -12.73
CA GLU A 93 34.54 37.80 -12.17
C GLU A 93 33.43 37.56 -13.21
N ASN A 94 33.69 37.91 -14.47
CA ASN A 94 32.78 37.66 -15.59
C ASN A 94 32.46 36.18 -15.80
N LEU A 95 33.34 35.27 -15.39
CA LEU A 95 33.13 33.82 -15.52
C LEU A 95 32.03 33.34 -14.57
N VAL A 96 32.05 33.82 -13.33
CA VAL A 96 30.99 33.56 -12.34
C VAL A 96 29.66 34.10 -12.84
N ALA A 97 29.64 35.36 -13.29
CA ALA A 97 28.42 36.01 -13.77
C ALA A 97 27.80 35.27 -14.97
N ARG A 98 28.62 34.80 -15.92
CA ARG A 98 28.15 33.97 -17.04
C ARG A 98 27.55 32.65 -16.54
N LYS A 99 28.23 31.95 -15.64
CA LYS A 99 27.78 30.65 -15.13
C LYS A 99 26.48 30.75 -14.32
N VAL A 100 26.32 31.83 -13.56
CA VAL A 100 25.05 32.15 -12.88
C VAL A 100 23.93 32.34 -13.90
N ASN A 101 24.14 33.13 -14.96
CA ASN A 101 23.13 33.32 -16.01
C ASN A 101 22.78 32.01 -16.74
N GLU A 102 23.76 31.15 -17.05
CA GLU A 102 23.51 29.81 -17.59
C GLU A 102 22.60 28.98 -16.67
N THR A 103 22.85 29.04 -15.37
CA THR A 103 22.06 28.30 -14.36
C THR A 103 20.64 28.85 -14.25
N VAL A 104 20.47 30.17 -14.29
CA VAL A 104 19.15 30.82 -14.32
C VAL A 104 18.37 30.42 -15.57
N HIS A 105 19.01 30.37 -16.74
CA HIS A 105 18.36 29.89 -17.96
C HIS A 105 17.98 28.41 -17.88
N ALA A 106 18.83 27.57 -17.30
CA ALA A 106 18.52 26.15 -17.09
C ALA A 106 17.32 25.96 -16.15
N LEU A 107 17.23 26.74 -15.06
CA LEU A 107 16.09 26.76 -14.15
C LEU A 107 14.79 27.19 -14.86
N ALA A 108 14.85 28.22 -15.71
CA ALA A 108 13.69 28.67 -16.49
C ALA A 108 13.21 27.59 -17.49
N GLN A 109 14.14 26.86 -18.11
CA GLN A 109 13.80 25.73 -18.99
C GLN A 109 13.21 24.54 -18.22
N LEU A 110 13.68 24.31 -17.00
CA LEU A 110 13.11 23.29 -16.12
C LEU A 110 11.65 23.64 -15.75
N ASP A 111 11.37 24.88 -15.37
CA ASP A 111 10.02 25.35 -15.03
C ASP A 111 9.05 25.22 -16.21
N ALA A 112 9.49 25.53 -17.43
CA ALA A 112 8.69 25.33 -18.64
C ALA A 112 8.29 23.86 -18.88
N THR A 113 9.04 22.90 -18.32
CA THR A 113 8.77 21.46 -18.47
C THR A 113 7.60 21.01 -17.58
N LYS A 114 7.22 21.80 -16.57
CA LYS A 114 6.11 21.51 -15.63
C LYS A 114 4.80 21.14 -16.32
N VAL A 115 4.47 21.78 -17.44
CA VAL A 115 3.21 21.56 -18.18
C VAL A 115 3.09 20.12 -18.70
N ASN A 116 4.21 19.45 -18.92
CA ASN A 116 4.25 18.10 -19.47
C ASN A 116 4.15 17.00 -18.39
N ILE A 117 4.16 17.37 -17.11
CA ILE A 117 4.17 16.45 -15.97
C ILE A 117 2.80 16.49 -15.30
N LYS A 118 2.09 15.35 -15.32
CA LYS A 118 0.78 15.18 -14.69
C LYS A 118 0.81 14.37 -13.40
N ALA A 119 2.00 13.97 -12.95
CA ALA A 119 2.16 13.13 -11.77
C ALA A 119 1.74 13.90 -10.50
N MET A 120 0.85 13.29 -9.71
CA MET A 120 0.49 13.77 -8.38
C MET A 120 1.39 13.12 -7.35
N VAL A 121 1.94 13.92 -6.45
CA VAL A 121 2.79 13.44 -5.35
C VAL A 121 2.00 13.59 -4.04
N PRO A 122 1.81 12.51 -3.26
CA PRO A 122 1.18 12.61 -1.94
C PRO A 122 1.94 13.55 -1.01
N GLU A 123 1.22 14.29 -0.17
CA GLU A 123 1.81 15.23 0.81
C GLU A 123 2.79 14.52 1.77
N ASP A 124 2.41 13.33 2.28
CA ASP A 124 3.27 12.51 3.12
C ASP A 124 4.66 12.23 2.49
N VAL A 125 4.71 12.06 1.16
CA VAL A 125 5.95 11.81 0.43
C VAL A 125 6.82 13.08 0.37
N VAL A 126 6.19 14.26 0.27
CA VAL A 126 6.87 15.55 0.33
C VAL A 126 7.45 15.78 1.72
N GLU A 127 6.65 15.56 2.78
CA GLU A 127 7.14 15.67 4.17
C GLU A 127 8.28 14.70 4.47
N MET A 128 8.24 13.50 3.90
CA MET A 128 9.34 12.54 4.01
C MET A 128 10.63 13.05 3.36
N LEU A 129 10.52 13.70 2.19
CA LEU A 129 11.66 14.29 1.51
C LEU A 129 12.28 15.44 2.34
N ASP A 130 11.44 16.31 2.89
CA ASP A 130 11.88 17.42 3.76
C ASP A 130 12.57 16.94 5.04
N ALA A 131 12.11 15.80 5.58
CA ALA A 131 12.71 15.14 6.73
C ALA A 131 13.94 14.26 6.39
N GLY A 132 14.35 14.17 5.11
CA GLY A 132 15.46 13.34 4.65
C GLY A 132 15.20 11.83 4.75
N ARG A 133 13.94 11.40 4.79
CA ARG A 133 13.55 9.98 4.82
C ARG A 133 13.37 9.43 3.41
N ASN A 134 13.67 8.14 3.21
CA ASN A 134 13.49 7.49 1.91
C ASN A 134 11.97 7.36 1.56
N PRO A 135 11.47 8.01 0.49
CA PRO A 135 10.08 7.95 0.07
C PRO A 135 9.60 6.54 -0.34
N ASP A 136 10.50 5.62 -0.69
CA ASP A 136 10.15 4.23 -1.04
C ASP A 136 9.44 3.49 0.11
N ILE A 137 9.70 3.92 1.35
CA ILE A 137 9.04 3.37 2.54
C ILE A 137 7.54 3.64 2.49
N HIS A 138 7.11 4.81 2.01
CA HIS A 138 5.69 5.13 1.85
C HIS A 138 5.02 4.13 0.90
N THR A 139 5.61 3.93 -0.29
CA THR A 139 5.10 2.99 -1.29
C THR A 139 5.06 1.57 -0.74
N ARG A 140 6.13 1.11 -0.05
CA ARG A 140 6.16 -0.21 0.57
C ARG A 140 5.06 -0.39 1.60
N ASN A 141 4.88 0.58 2.50
CA ASN A 141 3.87 0.52 3.55
C ASN A 141 2.45 0.54 2.96
N PHE A 142 2.22 1.38 1.95
CA PHE A 142 0.96 1.46 1.23
C PHE A 142 0.60 0.13 0.57
N VAL A 143 1.52 -0.46 -0.21
CA VAL A 143 1.31 -1.76 -0.85
C VAL A 143 1.08 -2.87 0.18
N THR A 144 1.86 -2.88 1.27
CA THR A 144 1.73 -3.88 2.35
C THR A 144 0.36 -3.76 3.02
N ARG A 145 -0.08 -2.55 3.32
CA ARG A 145 -1.39 -2.26 3.90
C ARG A 145 -2.51 -2.68 2.95
N LEU A 146 -2.43 -2.32 1.67
CA LEU A 146 -3.42 -2.74 0.67
C LEU A 146 -3.53 -4.25 0.55
N ALA A 147 -2.41 -4.98 0.58
CA ALA A 147 -2.42 -6.43 0.53
C ALA A 147 -3.11 -7.02 1.78
N ALA A 148 -2.79 -6.52 2.96
CA ALA A 148 -3.43 -6.95 4.20
C ALA A 148 -4.92 -6.63 4.24
N GLU A 149 -5.32 -5.42 3.83
CA GLU A 149 -6.73 -4.99 3.75
C GLU A 149 -7.52 -5.82 2.73
N ASN A 150 -6.93 -6.15 1.58
CA ASN A 150 -7.55 -7.01 0.58
C ASN A 150 -7.75 -8.45 1.11
N GLN A 151 -6.75 -9.03 1.75
CA GLN A 151 -6.87 -10.35 2.38
C GLN A 151 -7.92 -10.36 3.49
N TYR A 152 -7.94 -9.32 4.31
CA TYR A 152 -8.90 -9.17 5.39
C TYR A 152 -10.34 -9.04 4.85
N SER A 153 -10.56 -8.19 3.85
CA SER A 153 -11.85 -8.01 3.17
C SER A 153 -12.33 -9.31 2.52
N TYR A 154 -11.43 -10.02 1.82
CA TYR A 154 -11.72 -11.32 1.24
C TYR A 154 -12.15 -12.34 2.32
N GLY A 155 -11.44 -12.37 3.46
CA GLY A 155 -11.76 -13.23 4.59
C GLY A 155 -13.15 -12.94 5.18
N GLN A 156 -13.51 -11.66 5.35
CA GLN A 156 -14.83 -11.27 5.79
C GLN A 156 -15.91 -11.70 4.79
N HIS A 157 -15.69 -11.45 3.50
CA HIS A 157 -16.64 -11.83 2.45
C HIS A 157 -16.86 -13.35 2.40
N ALA A 158 -15.78 -14.13 2.51
CA ALA A 158 -15.85 -15.59 2.54
C ALA A 158 -16.61 -16.10 3.77
N ALA A 159 -16.37 -15.53 4.96
CA ALA A 159 -17.06 -15.91 6.19
C ALA A 159 -18.57 -15.62 6.13
N VAL A 160 -18.97 -14.46 5.59
CA VAL A 160 -20.39 -14.12 5.41
C VAL A 160 -21.07 -15.07 4.41
N LYS A 161 -20.38 -15.40 3.31
CA LYS A 161 -20.89 -16.36 2.33
C LYS A 161 -21.06 -17.75 2.94
N GLU A 162 -20.07 -18.22 3.70
CA GLU A 162 -20.15 -19.51 4.40
C GLU A 162 -21.26 -19.52 5.45
N TYR A 163 -21.42 -18.43 6.21
CA TYR A 163 -22.51 -18.27 7.17
C TYR A 163 -23.88 -18.35 6.48
N ASN A 164 -24.05 -17.64 5.37
CA ASN A 164 -25.30 -17.66 4.60
C ASN A 164 -25.61 -19.07 4.08
N LEU A 165 -24.62 -19.77 3.53
CA LEU A 165 -24.79 -21.16 3.08
C LEU A 165 -25.22 -22.09 4.22
N LYS A 166 -24.58 -21.99 5.39
CA LYS A 166 -24.95 -22.80 6.57
C LYS A 166 -26.34 -22.46 7.09
N LEU A 167 -26.70 -21.17 7.10
CA LEU A 167 -28.00 -20.71 7.54
C LEU A 167 -29.11 -21.21 6.60
N THR A 168 -28.93 -21.07 5.29
CA THR A 168 -29.89 -21.58 4.29
C THR A 168 -30.05 -23.10 4.42
N ALA A 169 -28.95 -23.86 4.53
CA ALA A 169 -29.02 -25.30 4.71
C ALA A 169 -29.76 -25.71 6.01
N ALA A 170 -29.57 -24.97 7.10
CA ALA A 170 -30.28 -25.22 8.36
C ALA A 170 -31.78 -24.86 8.27
N LEU A 171 -32.13 -23.79 7.53
CA LEU A 171 -33.51 -23.40 7.28
C LEU A 171 -34.23 -24.43 6.40
N ASP A 172 -33.59 -24.91 5.33
CA ASP A 172 -34.13 -25.95 4.45
C ASP A 172 -34.41 -27.24 5.22
N GLN A 173 -33.54 -27.59 6.19
CA GLN A 173 -33.74 -28.76 7.06
C GLN A 173 -34.89 -28.58 8.06
N ALA A 174 -35.03 -27.38 8.66
CA ALA A 174 -36.02 -27.12 9.70
C ALA A 174 -37.42 -26.84 9.12
N PHE A 175 -37.50 -26.28 7.91
CA PHE A 175 -38.74 -25.84 7.26
C PHE A 175 -38.77 -26.24 5.77
N PRO A 176 -38.90 -27.54 5.45
CA PRO A 176 -38.84 -28.04 4.08
C PRO A 176 -39.94 -27.49 3.17
N ASP A 177 -41.10 -27.12 3.72
CA ASP A 177 -42.21 -26.52 2.96
C ASP A 177 -41.89 -25.09 2.48
N LEU A 178 -40.98 -24.38 3.15
CA LEU A 178 -40.53 -23.03 2.80
C LEU A 178 -39.35 -23.01 1.83
N ALA A 179 -38.68 -24.14 1.63
CA ALA A 179 -37.48 -24.24 0.78
C ALA A 179 -37.77 -23.84 -0.69
N ALA A 180 -39.02 -24.03 -1.15
CA ALA A 180 -39.46 -23.63 -2.48
C ALA A 180 -39.49 -22.11 -2.70
N ASP A 181 -39.72 -21.31 -1.65
CA ASP A 181 -39.87 -19.85 -1.76
C ASP A 181 -38.51 -19.11 -1.80
N HIS A 182 -37.45 -19.67 -1.22
CA HIS A 182 -36.10 -19.05 -1.19
C HIS A 182 -35.16 -19.55 -2.29
N ALA A 183 -35.45 -20.70 -2.91
CA ALA A 183 -34.71 -21.23 -4.05
C ALA A 183 -34.87 -20.39 -5.34
N GLY A 184 -35.80 -19.44 -5.35
CA GLY A 184 -36.17 -18.63 -6.51
C GLY A 184 -35.49 -17.25 -6.63
N ALA A 185 -34.53 -16.89 -5.78
CA ALA A 185 -33.79 -15.62 -5.94
C ALA A 185 -32.50 -15.85 -6.74
N PRO A 186 -32.49 -15.66 -8.08
CA PRO A 186 -31.25 -15.69 -8.85
C PRO A 186 -30.30 -14.59 -8.34
N PRO A 187 -28.98 -14.84 -8.34
CA PRO A 187 -28.00 -13.82 -7.98
C PRO A 187 -28.20 -12.58 -8.88
N PRO A 188 -28.11 -11.35 -8.36
CA PRO A 188 -28.17 -10.17 -9.20
C PRO A 188 -27.06 -10.27 -10.25
N ALA A 189 -27.45 -10.37 -11.51
CA ALA A 189 -26.54 -10.34 -12.63
C ALA A 189 -25.79 -9.00 -12.57
N ASN A 190 -24.47 -9.06 -12.38
CA ASN A 190 -23.58 -7.91 -12.54
C ASN A 190 -23.82 -7.33 -13.95
N SER A 191 -24.45 -6.17 -14.01
CA SER A 191 -24.62 -5.39 -15.24
C SER A 191 -23.26 -4.80 -15.58
N SER A 192 -22.77 -5.12 -16.78
CA SER A 192 -21.62 -4.45 -17.41
C SER A 192 -21.94 -3.02 -17.80
#